data_AF-A0A1G9RZ21-F1
#
_entry.id   AF-A0A1G9RZ21-F1
#
_cell.length_a   1.000
_cell.length_b   1.000
_cell.length_c   1.000
_cell.angle_alpha   90.00
_cell.angle_beta   90.00
_cell.angle_gamma   90.00
#
_symmetry.space_group_name_H-M   'P 1'
#
loop_
_entity.id
_entity.type
_entity.pdbx_description
1 polymer ?
#
loop_
_entity_poly.entity_id
_entity_poly.type
_entity_poly.pdbx_seq_one_letter_code
_entity_poly.pdbx_strand_id
1 'polypeptide(L)'
;MEFHYYYVIQDIIGVLMAFVGIRMFILSIQMILSKKKIENAVSLSISYALIAASGINLLFYNFELKTWIRSIAFIILSLVIIKIVSIKNKQ
;
A
#
# COMPACT_ATOMS: atom_id res chain seq x y z
N MET A 1 9.70 24.28 22.87
CA MET A 1 9.18 23.61 21.66
C MET A 1 8.38 22.41 22.13
N GLU A 2 7.07 22.40 21.92
CA GLU A 2 6.27 21.21 22.20
C GLU A 2 6.63 20.15 21.16
N PHE A 3 7.26 19.06 21.62
CA PHE A 3 7.64 17.96 20.75
C PHE A 3 6.38 17.18 20.38
N HIS A 4 5.86 17.43 19.19
CA HIS A 4 4.69 16.74 18.68
C HIS A 4 5.06 15.35 18.15
N TYR A 5 5.18 14.39 19.08
CA TYR A 5 5.58 12.99 18.81
C TYR A 5 4.76 12.29 17.72
N TYR A 6 3.52 12.73 17.53
CA TYR A 6 2.57 12.17 16.57
C TYR A 6 2.97 12.41 15.10
N TYR A 7 3.69 13.49 14.78
CA TYR A 7 4.24 13.70 13.43
C TYR A 7 5.36 12.70 13.13
N VAL A 8 6.26 12.47 14.10
CA VAL A 8 7.35 11.51 13.94
C VAL A 8 6.81 10.09 13.72
N ILE A 9 5.76 9.71 14.47
CA ILE A 9 5.10 8.41 14.29
C ILE A 9 4.48 8.31 12.89
N GLN A 10 3.79 9.36 12.43
CA GLN A 10 3.22 9.39 11.09
C GLN A 10 4.29 9.24 10.00
N ASP A 11 5.41 9.94 10.13
CA ASP A 11 6.50 9.89 9.15
C ASP A 11 7.15 8.52 9.09
N ILE A 12 7.44 7.90 10.26
CA ILE A 12 8.00 6.54 10.32
C ILE A 12 7.05 5.55 9.63
N ILE A 13 5.76 5.60 9.96
CA ILE A 13 4.75 4.72 9.38
C ILE A 13 4.61 4.98 7.87
N GLY A 14 4.60 6.26 7.48
CA GLY A 14 4.51 6.68 6.08
C GLY A 14 5.68 6.17 5.24
N VAL A 15 6.92 6.31 5.72
CA VAL A 15 8.13 5.81 5.05
C VAL A 15 8.07 4.29 4.93
N LEU A 16 7.74 3.58 6.00
CA LEU A 16 7.65 2.11 5.99
C LEU A 16 6.62 1.62 4.98
N MET A 17 5.41 2.20 4.98
CA MET A 17 4.35 1.81 4.05
C MET A 17 4.68 2.15 2.60
N ALA A 18 5.22 3.35 2.34
CA ALA A 18 5.63 3.75 1.00
C ALA A 18 6.74 2.85 0.48
N PHE A 19 7.78 2.58 1.27
CA PHE A 19 8.90 1.74 0.88
C PHE A 19 8.46 0.30 0.56
N VAL A 20 7.69 -0.33 1.45
CA VAL A 20 7.20 -1.69 1.24
C VAL A 20 6.26 -1.75 0.04
N GLY A 21 5.31 -0.82 -0.06
CA GLY A 21 4.37 -0.74 -1.17
C GLY A 21 5.07 -0.60 -2.52
N ILE A 22 6.02 0.34 -2.65
CA ILE A 22 6.79 0.58 -3.88
C ILE A 22 7.62 -0.65 -4.25
N ARG A 23 8.34 -1.24 -3.28
CA ARG A 23 9.19 -2.41 -3.55
C ARG A 23 8.36 -3.60 -4.05
N MET A 24 7.23 -3.88 -3.40
CA MET A 24 6.35 -4.97 -3.81
C MET A 24 5.63 -4.68 -5.13
N PHE A 25 5.29 -3.42 -5.39
CA PHE A 25 4.73 -2.99 -6.65
C PHE A 25 5.70 -3.23 -7.82
N ILE A 26 6.97 -2.85 -7.66
CA ILE A 26 8.01 -3.09 -8.68
C ILE A 26 8.17 -4.59 -8.95
N LEU A 27 8.22 -5.42 -7.89
CA LEU A 27 8.30 -6.87 -8.05
C LEU A 27 7.08 -7.43 -8.80
N SER A 28 5.88 -6.95 -8.49
CA SER A 28 4.66 -7.37 -9.18
C SER A 28 4.66 -7.00 -10.67
N ILE A 29 5.17 -5.81 -11.03
CA ILE A 29 5.36 -5.41 -12.43
C ILE A 29 6.38 -6.30 -13.13
N GLN A 30 7.51 -6.58 -12.48
CA GLN A 30 8.55 -7.46 -13.03
C GLN A 30 8.00 -8.87 -13.32
N MET A 31 7.12 -9.39 -12.46
CA MET A 31 6.44 -10.67 -12.69
C MET A 31 5.53 -10.63 -13.93
N ILE A 32 4.77 -9.55 -14.12
CA ILE A 32 3.92 -9.35 -15.31
C ILE A 32 4.78 -9.32 -16.58
N LEU A 33 5.88 -8.55 -16.57
CA LEU A 33 6.79 -8.42 -17.71
C LEU A 33 7.51 -9.72 -18.06
N SER A 34 7.82 -10.55 -17.05
CA SER A 34 8.49 -11.84 -17.23
C SER A 34 7.58 -12.93 -17.85
N LYS A 35 6.34 -12.59 -18.25
CA LYS A 35 5.34 -13.49 -18.85
C LYS A 35 5.05 -14.76 -18.04
N LYS A 36 5.43 -14.81 -16.76
CA LYS A 36 4.93 -15.85 -15.84
C LYS A 36 3.44 -15.62 -15.69
N LYS A 37 2.63 -16.55 -16.20
CA LYS A 37 1.16 -16.52 -16.09
C LYS A 37 0.76 -16.61 -14.62
N ILE A 38 0.73 -15.47 -13.96
CA ILE A 38 0.02 -15.29 -12.70
C ILE A 38 -1.25 -14.56 -13.11
N GLU A 39 -2.36 -15.31 -13.22
CA GLU A 39 -3.66 -14.82 -13.70
C GLU A 39 -4.21 -13.62 -12.91
N ASN A 40 -3.58 -13.31 -11.78
CA ASN A 40 -3.96 -12.25 -10.85
C ASN A 40 -2.81 -11.26 -10.52
N ALA A 41 -1.71 -11.25 -11.27
CA ALA A 41 -0.58 -10.35 -11.01
C ALA A 41 -0.95 -8.86 -11.15
N VAL A 42 -1.87 -8.54 -12.05
CA VAL A 42 -2.40 -7.17 -12.22
C VAL A 42 -3.20 -6.74 -10.98
N SER A 43 -4.04 -7.62 -10.43
CA SER A 43 -4.78 -7.31 -9.21
C SER A 43 -3.85 -7.13 -8.01
N LEU A 44 -2.80 -7.95 -7.89
CA LEU A 44 -1.77 -7.81 -6.86
C LEU A 44 -0.99 -6.50 -7.01
N SER A 45 -0.66 -6.07 -8.23
CA SER A 45 0.04 -4.80 -8.44
C SER A 45 -0.82 -3.61 -8.00
N ILE A 46 -2.13 -3.64 -8.28
CA ILE A 46 -3.07 -2.62 -7.79
C ILE A 46 -3.11 -2.59 -6.25
N SER A 47 -3.14 -3.74 -5.57
CA SER A 47 -3.08 -3.82 -4.11
C SER A 47 -1.81 -3.18 -3.54
N TYR A 48 -0.65 -3.46 -4.13
CA TYR A 48 0.62 -2.89 -3.68
C TYR A 48 0.73 -1.39 -3.99
N ALA A 49 0.16 -0.92 -5.11
CA ALA A 49 0.05 0.50 -5.41
C ALA A 49 -0.80 1.24 -4.37
N LEU A 50 -1.90 0.65 -3.91
CA LEU A 50 -2.73 1.22 -2.83
C LEU A 50 -1.97 1.32 -1.50
N ILE A 51 -1.14 0.33 -1.17
CA ILE A 51 -0.27 0.37 0.02
C ILE A 51 0.77 1.50 -0.10
N ALA A 52 1.39 1.63 -1.27
CA ALA A 52 2.33 2.72 -1.54
C ALA A 52 1.64 4.10 -1.42
N ALA A 53 0.45 4.25 -2.01
CA ALA A 53 -0.36 5.46 -1.95
C ALA A 53 -0.76 5.82 -0.51
N SER A 54 -1.04 4.82 0.33
CA SER A 54 -1.31 5.01 1.76
C SER A 54 -0.13 5.62 2.51
N GLY A 55 1.09 5.10 2.27
CA GLY A 55 2.32 5.63 2.86
C GLY A 55 2.65 7.04 2.36
N ILE A 56 2.54 7.27 1.05
CA ILE A 56 2.72 8.60 0.44
C ILE A 56 1.71 9.59 1.02
N ASN A 57 0.44 9.20 1.19
CA ASN A 57 -0.58 10.07 1.80
C ASN A 57 -0.23 10.46 3.25
N LEU A 58 0.39 9.58 4.03
CA LEU A 58 0.86 9.93 5.38
C LEU A 58 2.09 10.86 5.37
N LEU A 59 2.95 10.78 4.35
CA LEU A 59 4.16 11.61 4.27
C LEU A 59 3.90 13.03 3.78
N PHE A 60 2.98 13.18 2.82
CA PHE A 60 2.79 14.47 2.14
C PHE A 60 1.71 15.36 2.78
N TYR A 61 0.80 14.79 3.57
CA TYR A 61 -0.26 15.54 4.23
C TYR A 61 0.01 15.70 5.72
N ASN A 62 -0.43 16.83 6.28
CA ASN A 62 -0.35 17.10 7.71
C ASN A 62 -1.03 16.02 8.55
N PHE A 63 -0.60 15.91 9.81
CA PHE A 63 -1.24 15.07 10.81
C PHE A 63 -2.67 15.52 11.06
N GLU A 64 -3.58 14.90 10.34
CA GLU A 64 -5.02 15.13 10.43
C GLU A 64 -5.74 13.79 10.41
N LEU A 65 -6.82 13.68 11.18
CA LEU A 65 -7.66 12.49 11.21
C LEU A 65 -8.14 12.08 9.81
N LYS A 66 -8.41 13.05 8.93
CA LYS A 66 -8.80 12.82 7.53
C LYS A 66 -7.70 12.13 6.72
N THR A 67 -6.43 12.47 6.96
CA THR A 67 -5.28 11.83 6.32
C THR A 67 -5.19 10.36 6.74
N TRP A 68 -5.34 10.08 8.04
CA TRP A 68 -5.35 8.72 8.58
C TRP A 68 -6.51 7.88 8.04
N ILE A 69 -7.72 8.43 7.98
CA ILE A 69 -8.89 7.74 7.43
C ILE A 69 -8.65 7.36 5.96
N ARG A 70 -8.11 8.28 5.14
CA ARG A 70 -7.78 8.00 3.73
C ARG A 70 -6.74 6.89 3.60
N SER A 71 -5.67 6.94 4.39
CA SER A 71 -4.63 5.91 4.40
C SER A 71 -5.15 4.54 4.85
N ILE A 72 -6.01 4.49 5.88
CA ILE A 72 -6.65 3.25 6.32
C ILE A 72 -7.60 2.70 5.24
N ALA A 73 -8.37 3.56 4.58
CA ALA A 73 -9.25 3.13 3.49
C ALA A 73 -8.47 2.48 2.34
N PHE A 74 -7.31 3.02 1.96
CA PHE A 74 -6.45 2.39 0.95
C PHE A 74 -5.93 1.02 1.38
N ILE A 75 -5.57 0.85 2.65
CA ILE A 75 -5.11 -0.45 3.19
C ILE A 75 -6.25 -1.47 3.17
N ILE A 76 -7.45 -1.10 3.64
CA ILE A 76 -8.60 -1.99 3.64
C ILE A 76 -8.93 -2.45 2.22
N LEU A 77 -8.97 -1.51 1.27
CA LEU A 77 -9.22 -1.83 -0.14
C LEU A 77 -8.15 -2.78 -0.70
N SER A 78 -6.87 -2.53 -0.38
CA SER A 78 -5.76 -3.42 -0.77
C SER A 78 -5.95 -4.83 -0.24
N LEU A 79 -6.29 -4.99 1.05
CA LEU A 79 -6.53 -6.29 1.68
C LEU A 79 -7.72 -7.03 1.07
N VAL A 80 -8.79 -6.32 0.73
CA VAL A 80 -9.95 -6.91 0.04
C VAL A 80 -9.53 -7.48 -1.31
N ILE A 81 -8.76 -6.73 -2.10
CA ILE A 81 -8.27 -7.21 -3.41
C ILE A 81 -7.37 -8.45 -3.24
N ILE A 82 -6.44 -8.43 -2.28
CA ILE A 82 -5.56 -9.60 -1.99
C ILE A 82 -6.40 -10.83 -1.62
N LYS A 83 -7.44 -10.66 -0.79
CA LYS A 83 -8.33 -11.75 -0.40
C LYS A 83 -9.08 -12.32 -1.60
N ILE A 84 -9.61 -11.47 -2.48
CA ILE A 84 -10.30 -11.91 -3.71
C ILE A 84 -9.35 -12.70 -4.61
N VAL A 85 -8.12 -12.21 -4.82
CA VAL A 85 -7.08 -12.90 -5.58
C VAL A 85 -6.75 -14.27 -4.96
N SER A 86 -6.62 -14.34 -3.64
CA SER A 86 -6.34 -15.58 -2.93
C SER A 86 -7.45 -16.61 -3.06
N ILE A 87 -8.72 -16.20 -3.09
CA ILE A 87 -9.85 -17.11 -3.29
C ILE A 87 -9.83 -17.67 -4.71
N LYS A 88 -9.60 -16.80 -5.71
CA LYS A 88 -9.56 -17.20 -7.12
C LYS A 88 -8.42 -18.18 -7.45
N ASN A 89 -7.27 -18.06 -6.79
CA ASN A 89 -6.14 -19.00 -6.98
C ASN A 89 -6.34 -20.38 -6.32
N LYS A 90 -7.34 -20.56 -5.44
CA LYS A 90 -7.63 -21.84 -4.77
C LYS A 90 -8.67 -22.69 -5.50
N GLN A 91 -9.38 -22.11 -6.47
CA GLN A 91 -10.32 -22.80 -7.36
C GLN A 91 -9.57 -23.33 -8.58
#